data_AF-A0AAW5FB39-F1
#
_entry.id   AF-A0AAW5FB39-F1
#
_cell.length_a   1.000
_cell.length_b   1.000
_cell.length_c   1.000
_cell.angle_alpha   90.00
_cell.angle_beta   90.00
_cell.angle_gamma   90.00
#
_symmetry.space_group_name_H-M   'P 1'
#
loop_
_entity.id
_entity.type
_entity.pdbx_description
1 polymer ?
#
loop_
_entity_poly.entity_id
_entity_poly.type
_entity_poly.pdbx_seq_one_letter_code
_entity_poly.pdbx_strand_id
1 'polypeptide(L)'
;MSDTKYAYAVARIRAMELSLFSSSTLDQLMALKTYESCLQFLTEKGWGDQDTGMDAEAILTREKEKTWNVVRDLLKKEDAGIINVLSYENLFHNLKAAIKETVTSDHHGNIYFDNCAIGGKEMARIVAERDWQALPANMRAAAEEAYETFLHTRDGQLCDIIVDRAALEAIYAEGEKAADPVIRAYAESTVAVADIKIAVRSQKTAKSLEFIKRAMAPCASLSVERLSSAALSGMDAICEYLEGTAYAGGAEALRESPSAFERWCDNQLMEAIKPQKYNPFSAGPLVAYVLARENEIKTVRIILTARLNELPEEQIRERIREMYV
;
A
#
# COMPACT_ATOMS: atom_id res chain seq x y z
N MET A 1 16.75 -3.88 -30.79
CA MET A 1 16.19 -5.03 -30.05
C MET A 1 14.97 -4.50 -29.29
N SER A 2 13.87 -5.25 -29.30
CA SER A 2 12.52 -4.76 -29.61
C SER A 2 11.91 -3.68 -28.69
N ASP A 3 11.68 -2.48 -29.25
CA ASP A 3 10.78 -1.44 -28.70
C ASP A 3 9.32 -1.92 -28.53
N THR A 4 8.99 -3.15 -28.94
CA THR A 4 7.66 -3.73 -28.86
C THR A 4 7.51 -4.82 -27.78
N LYS A 5 8.52 -5.01 -26.91
CA LYS A 5 8.53 -6.09 -25.88
C LYS A 5 7.24 -6.12 -25.06
N TYR A 6 6.72 -4.95 -24.66
CA TYR A 6 5.52 -4.82 -23.86
C TYR A 6 4.28 -4.40 -24.66
N ALA A 7 4.37 -4.21 -25.99
CA ALA A 7 3.29 -3.61 -26.78
C ALA A 7 1.95 -4.39 -26.66
N TYR A 8 1.99 -5.72 -26.71
CA TYR A 8 0.80 -6.56 -26.51
C TYR A 8 0.23 -6.43 -25.08
N ALA A 9 1.11 -6.50 -24.08
CA ALA A 9 0.71 -6.39 -22.68
C ALA A 9 0.09 -5.01 -22.40
N VAL A 10 0.72 -3.94 -22.88
CA VAL A 10 0.22 -2.56 -22.75
C VAL A 10 -1.12 -2.42 -23.47
N ALA A 11 -1.27 -2.91 -24.71
CA ALA A 11 -2.55 -2.84 -25.42
C ALA A 11 -3.68 -3.54 -24.65
N ARG A 12 -3.38 -4.69 -24.03
CA ARG A 12 -4.35 -5.41 -23.19
C ARG A 12 -4.68 -4.64 -21.91
N ILE A 13 -3.68 -4.05 -21.24
CA ILE A 13 -3.90 -3.18 -20.09
C ILE A 13 -4.76 -1.96 -20.47
N ARG A 14 -4.52 -1.30 -21.61
CA ARG A 14 -5.35 -0.17 -22.07
C ARG A 14 -6.81 -0.54 -22.25
N ALA A 15 -7.09 -1.73 -22.79
CA ALA A 15 -8.47 -2.21 -22.91
C ALA A 15 -9.12 -2.43 -21.53
N MET A 16 -8.34 -2.92 -20.56
CA MET A 16 -8.80 -3.10 -19.18
C MET A 16 -8.90 -1.79 -18.41
N GLU A 17 -8.12 -0.77 -18.75
CA GLU A 17 -8.24 0.57 -18.17
C GLU A 17 -9.64 1.20 -18.40
N LEU A 18 -10.43 0.67 -19.34
CA LEU A 18 -11.82 1.09 -19.57
C LEU A 18 -12.81 0.59 -18.50
N SER A 19 -12.47 -0.48 -17.76
CA SER A 19 -13.32 -0.98 -16.67
C SER A 19 -13.02 -0.31 -15.34
N LEU A 20 -12.03 0.59 -15.30
CA LEU A 20 -11.68 1.31 -14.09
C LEU A 20 -12.73 2.37 -13.78
N PHE A 21 -13.06 2.52 -12.51
CA PHE A 21 -13.96 3.54 -12.03
C PHE A 21 -13.32 4.91 -12.18
N SER A 22 -14.05 5.77 -12.87
CA SER A 22 -13.82 7.21 -12.86
C SER A 22 -14.42 7.81 -11.59
N SER A 23 -14.09 9.08 -11.30
CA SER A 23 -14.75 9.85 -10.23
C SER A 23 -16.28 9.81 -10.35
N SER A 24 -16.81 9.91 -11.57
CA SER A 24 -18.27 9.85 -11.80
C SER A 24 -18.89 8.51 -11.41
N THR A 25 -18.15 7.40 -11.57
CA THR A 25 -18.61 6.06 -11.18
C THR A 25 -18.62 5.91 -9.67
N LEU A 26 -17.64 6.49 -8.97
CA LEU A 26 -17.64 6.56 -7.51
C LEU A 26 -18.75 7.45 -6.98
N ASP A 27 -19.07 8.55 -7.65
CA ASP A 27 -20.22 9.40 -7.28
C ASP A 27 -21.54 8.64 -7.39
N GLN A 28 -21.71 7.82 -8.44
CA GLN A 28 -22.87 6.93 -8.57
C GLN A 28 -22.94 5.90 -7.42
N LEU A 29 -21.82 5.25 -7.09
CA LEU A 29 -21.74 4.29 -5.99
C LEU A 29 -22.07 4.96 -4.65
N MET A 30 -21.56 6.17 -4.40
CA MET A 30 -21.89 6.94 -3.20
C MET A 30 -23.36 7.34 -3.13
N ALA A 31 -24.00 7.66 -4.25
CA ALA A 31 -25.39 8.10 -4.25
C ALA A 31 -26.36 7.00 -3.76
N LEU A 32 -25.95 5.72 -3.83
CA LEU A 32 -26.70 4.58 -3.33
C LEU A 32 -26.87 4.64 -1.81
N LYS A 33 -28.09 4.36 -1.34
CA LYS A 33 -28.48 4.56 0.05
C LYS A 33 -28.29 3.33 0.93
N THR A 34 -28.27 2.14 0.36
CA THR A 34 -28.12 0.88 1.12
C THR A 34 -26.85 0.15 0.76
N TYR A 35 -26.32 -0.60 1.71
CA TYR A 35 -25.14 -1.44 1.55
C TYR A 35 -25.36 -2.51 0.46
N GLU A 36 -26.53 -3.14 0.44
CA GLU A 36 -26.91 -4.16 -0.55
C GLU A 36 -26.96 -3.59 -1.96
N SER A 37 -27.49 -2.36 -2.13
CA SER A 37 -27.50 -1.69 -3.42
C SER A 37 -26.08 -1.41 -3.91
N CYS A 38 -25.16 -1.07 -3.00
CA CYS A 38 -23.75 -0.87 -3.34
C CYS A 38 -23.11 -2.18 -3.83
N LEU A 39 -23.35 -3.30 -3.15
CA LEU A 39 -22.85 -4.60 -3.57
C LEU A 39 -23.40 -5.00 -4.95
N GLN A 40 -24.70 -4.80 -5.17
CA GLN A 40 -25.32 -5.07 -6.47
C GLN A 40 -24.71 -4.21 -7.57
N PHE A 41 -24.51 -2.91 -7.33
CA PHE A 41 -23.85 -2.01 -8.29
C PHE A 41 -22.44 -2.48 -8.65
N LEU A 42 -21.66 -2.97 -7.68
CA LEU A 42 -20.32 -3.52 -7.94
C LEU A 42 -20.39 -4.76 -8.83
N THR A 43 -21.32 -5.69 -8.54
CA THR A 43 -21.54 -6.88 -9.38
C THR A 43 -21.96 -6.49 -10.80
N GLU A 44 -22.85 -5.50 -10.96
CA GLU A 44 -23.27 -4.97 -12.27
C GLU A 44 -22.11 -4.33 -13.04
N LYS A 45 -21.13 -3.76 -12.35
CA LYS A 45 -19.86 -3.27 -12.93
C LYS A 45 -18.84 -4.37 -13.19
N GLY A 46 -19.18 -5.64 -12.92
CA GLY A 46 -18.31 -6.79 -13.19
C GLY A 46 -17.33 -7.15 -12.07
N TRP A 47 -17.51 -6.59 -10.87
CA TRP A 47 -16.71 -6.95 -9.70
C TRP A 47 -17.20 -8.28 -9.10
N GLY A 48 -16.25 -9.12 -8.69
CA GLY A 48 -16.53 -10.52 -8.33
C GLY A 48 -16.81 -11.38 -9.57
N ASP A 49 -17.11 -12.65 -9.38
CA ASP A 49 -17.54 -13.57 -10.43
C ASP A 49 -18.85 -14.28 -10.05
N GLN A 50 -19.29 -15.23 -10.89
CA GLN A 50 -20.53 -15.96 -10.66
C GLN A 50 -20.55 -16.75 -9.33
N ASP A 51 -19.36 -17.11 -8.83
CA ASP A 51 -19.19 -17.91 -7.61
C ASP A 51 -18.87 -17.03 -6.39
N THR A 52 -18.64 -15.73 -6.58
CA THR A 52 -18.35 -14.79 -5.51
C THR A 52 -19.64 -14.46 -4.77
N GLY A 53 -19.68 -14.73 -3.47
CA GLY A 53 -20.82 -14.38 -2.63
C GLY A 53 -21.07 -12.86 -2.61
N MET A 54 -22.30 -12.46 -2.28
CA MET A 54 -22.66 -11.05 -2.05
C MET A 54 -22.10 -10.54 -0.70
N ASP A 55 -20.78 -10.54 -0.60
CA ASP A 55 -20.01 -10.06 0.54
C ASP A 55 -18.91 -9.10 0.05
N ALA A 56 -18.73 -7.99 0.76
CA ALA A 56 -17.76 -6.98 0.37
C ALA A 56 -16.34 -7.55 0.36
N GLU A 57 -15.93 -8.26 1.40
CA GLU A 57 -14.54 -8.73 1.49
C GLU A 57 -14.25 -9.77 0.41
N ALA A 58 -15.20 -10.67 0.13
CA ALA A 58 -15.11 -11.62 -0.97
C ALA A 58 -14.94 -10.93 -2.33
N ILE A 59 -15.79 -9.92 -2.63
CA ILE A 59 -15.72 -9.16 -3.88
C ILE A 59 -14.38 -8.41 -4.01
N LEU A 60 -13.96 -7.69 -2.97
CA LEU A 60 -12.73 -6.91 -2.97
C LEU A 60 -11.48 -7.81 -3.10
N THR A 61 -11.47 -8.95 -2.41
CA THR A 61 -10.39 -9.95 -2.50
C THR A 61 -10.33 -10.52 -3.90
N ARG A 62 -11.49 -10.85 -4.49
CA ARG A 62 -11.55 -11.40 -5.83
C ARG A 62 -11.04 -10.44 -6.89
N GLU A 63 -11.36 -9.16 -6.80
CA GLU A 63 -10.84 -8.16 -7.74
C GLU A 63 -9.33 -7.96 -7.61
N LYS A 64 -8.79 -8.03 -6.38
CA LYS A 64 -7.33 -8.05 -6.16
C LYS A 64 -6.70 -9.25 -6.86
N GLU A 65 -7.25 -10.45 -6.66
CA GLU A 65 -6.76 -11.68 -7.32
C GLU A 65 -6.77 -11.59 -8.85
N LYS A 66 -7.92 -11.21 -9.44
CA LYS A 66 -8.05 -11.06 -10.89
C LYS A 66 -7.01 -10.10 -11.46
N THR A 67 -6.83 -8.96 -10.81
CA THR A 67 -5.83 -7.95 -11.20
C THR A 67 -4.44 -8.56 -11.24
N TRP A 68 -4.04 -9.22 -10.15
CA TRP A 68 -2.72 -9.82 -10.05
C TRP A 68 -2.52 -10.98 -11.05
N ASN A 69 -3.53 -11.81 -11.26
CA ASN A 69 -3.48 -12.91 -12.23
C ASN A 69 -3.28 -12.40 -13.66
N VAL A 70 -4.07 -11.41 -14.07
CA VAL A 70 -3.94 -10.80 -15.39
C VAL A 70 -2.53 -10.25 -15.59
N VAL A 71 -2.02 -9.46 -14.65
CA VAL A 71 -0.72 -8.80 -14.83
C VAL A 71 0.41 -9.82 -14.84
N ARG A 72 0.33 -10.86 -14.01
CA ARG A 72 1.28 -12.00 -14.03
C ARG A 72 1.23 -12.77 -15.34
N ASP A 73 0.05 -12.98 -15.92
CA ASP A 73 -0.12 -13.66 -17.21
C ASP A 73 0.44 -12.84 -18.38
N LEU A 74 0.41 -11.51 -18.28
CA LEU A 74 0.95 -10.60 -19.31
C LEU A 74 2.47 -10.41 -19.21
N LEU A 75 3.05 -10.61 -18.03
CA LEU A 75 4.49 -10.55 -17.82
C LEU A 75 5.16 -11.87 -18.22
N LYS A 76 6.27 -11.78 -18.94
CA LYS A 76 7.14 -12.94 -19.16
C LYS A 76 7.79 -13.34 -17.84
N LYS A 77 8.16 -14.61 -17.69
CA LYS A 77 8.84 -15.13 -16.48
C LYS A 77 10.09 -14.32 -16.09
N GLU A 78 10.85 -13.85 -17.08
CA GLU A 78 12.04 -13.01 -16.89
C GLU A 78 11.71 -11.61 -16.34
N ASP A 79 10.49 -11.13 -16.53
CA ASP A 79 10.00 -9.81 -16.13
C ASP A 79 9.06 -9.85 -14.92
N ALA A 80 8.76 -11.03 -14.38
CA ALA A 80 7.86 -11.19 -13.25
C ALA A 80 8.34 -10.38 -12.02
N GLY A 81 9.67 -10.18 -11.91
CA GLY A 81 10.30 -9.36 -10.87
C GLY A 81 9.82 -7.90 -10.81
N ILE A 82 9.37 -7.34 -11.93
CA ILE A 82 8.98 -5.93 -12.06
C ILE A 82 7.89 -5.53 -11.05
N ILE A 83 6.95 -6.43 -10.78
CA ILE A 83 5.82 -6.17 -9.88
C ILE A 83 6.02 -6.76 -8.47
N ASN A 84 7.14 -7.44 -8.21
CA ASN A 84 7.36 -8.09 -6.92
C ASN A 84 7.36 -7.08 -5.78
N VAL A 85 7.95 -5.90 -6.00
CA VAL A 85 8.00 -4.82 -5.01
C VAL A 85 6.61 -4.40 -4.52
N LEU A 86 5.59 -4.46 -5.39
CA LEU A 86 4.21 -4.12 -5.02
C LEU A 86 3.60 -5.14 -4.03
N SER A 87 4.19 -6.34 -3.93
CA SER A 87 3.73 -7.36 -2.98
C SER A 87 4.45 -7.30 -1.63
N TYR A 88 5.43 -6.41 -1.45
CA TYR A 88 6.24 -6.35 -0.23
C TYR A 88 5.41 -5.97 0.99
N GLU A 89 4.45 -5.06 0.85
CA GLU A 89 3.52 -4.74 1.95
C GLU A 89 2.80 -5.99 2.48
N ASN A 90 2.27 -6.83 1.57
CA ASN A 90 1.59 -8.07 1.92
C ASN A 90 2.58 -9.10 2.53
N LEU A 91 3.78 -9.20 1.97
CA LEU A 91 4.83 -10.13 2.43
C LEU A 91 5.29 -9.81 3.86
N PHE A 92 5.59 -8.55 4.15
CA PHE A 92 6.02 -8.11 5.48
C PHE A 92 4.85 -8.09 6.47
N HIS A 93 3.61 -7.84 6.02
CA HIS A 93 2.41 -8.03 6.84
C HIS A 93 2.29 -9.49 7.30
N ASN A 94 2.47 -10.47 6.40
CA ASN A 94 2.45 -11.88 6.77
C ASN A 94 3.52 -12.20 7.84
N LEU A 95 4.72 -11.62 7.74
CA LEU A 95 5.76 -11.80 8.73
C LEU A 95 5.32 -11.27 10.11
N LYS A 96 4.77 -10.05 10.18
CA LYS A 96 4.24 -9.47 11.43
C LYS A 96 3.14 -10.34 12.04
N ALA A 97 2.19 -10.76 11.22
CA ALA A 97 1.09 -11.63 11.61
C ALA A 97 1.61 -12.95 12.20
N ALA A 98 2.51 -13.62 11.49
CA ALA A 98 3.08 -14.90 11.92
C ALA A 98 3.90 -14.79 13.21
N ILE A 99 4.68 -13.71 13.39
CA ILE A 99 5.40 -13.45 14.65
C ILE A 99 4.42 -13.29 15.80
N LYS A 100 3.38 -12.49 15.62
CA LYS A 100 2.39 -12.23 16.67
C LYS A 100 1.64 -13.52 17.05
N GLU A 101 1.12 -14.26 16.07
CA GLU A 101 0.43 -15.53 16.33
C GLU A 101 1.32 -16.55 17.04
N THR A 102 2.57 -16.70 16.59
CA THR A 102 3.51 -17.67 17.18
C THR A 102 3.83 -17.32 18.64
N VAL A 103 4.00 -16.02 18.95
CA VAL A 103 4.42 -15.57 20.27
C VAL A 103 3.23 -15.51 21.25
N THR A 104 2.03 -15.14 20.81
CA THR A 104 0.83 -15.11 21.67
C THR A 104 0.12 -16.45 21.77
N SER A 105 0.42 -17.40 20.88
CA SER A 105 -0.32 -18.67 20.73
C SER A 105 -1.79 -18.46 20.37
N ASP A 106 -2.12 -17.31 19.77
CA ASP A 106 -3.47 -17.00 19.29
C ASP A 106 -3.53 -17.18 17.77
N HIS A 107 -4.46 -18.00 17.32
CA HIS A 107 -4.74 -18.17 15.90
C HIS A 107 -5.93 -17.30 15.49
N HIS A 108 -5.67 -16.33 14.63
CA HIS A 108 -6.68 -15.47 14.06
C HIS A 108 -6.91 -15.89 12.60
N GLY A 109 -8.11 -16.39 12.30
CA GLY A 109 -8.45 -16.77 10.92
C GLY A 109 -8.36 -15.59 9.96
N ASN A 110 -7.92 -15.86 8.71
CA ASN A 110 -7.92 -14.92 7.57
C ASN A 110 -7.09 -13.63 7.74
N ILE A 111 -5.97 -13.65 8.46
CA ILE A 111 -5.09 -12.46 8.60
C ILE A 111 -3.99 -12.37 7.54
N TYR A 112 -3.76 -13.44 6.76
CA TYR A 112 -2.66 -13.56 5.82
C TYR A 112 -3.05 -13.24 4.38
N PHE A 113 -2.07 -12.83 3.59
CA PHE A 113 -2.18 -12.62 2.16
C PHE A 113 -1.41 -13.69 1.37
N ASP A 114 -2.05 -14.36 0.42
CA ASP A 114 -1.40 -15.40 -0.40
C ASP A 114 -0.86 -14.88 -1.74
N ASN A 115 -1.12 -13.62 -2.09
CA ASN A 115 -0.68 -13.01 -3.35
C ASN A 115 0.76 -12.45 -3.30
N CYS A 116 1.66 -13.05 -2.52
CA CYS A 116 3.06 -12.66 -2.39
C CYS A 116 4.01 -13.87 -2.45
N ALA A 117 5.32 -13.64 -2.42
CA ALA A 117 6.32 -14.70 -2.63
C ALA A 117 6.26 -15.83 -1.58
N ILE A 118 5.84 -15.51 -0.35
CA ILE A 118 5.66 -16.46 0.75
C ILE A 118 4.23 -16.28 1.28
N GLY A 119 3.35 -17.22 0.94
CA GLY A 119 1.97 -17.24 1.41
C GLY A 119 1.85 -17.47 2.92
N GLY A 120 0.66 -17.26 3.46
CA GLY A 120 0.42 -17.23 4.92
C GLY A 120 0.85 -18.50 5.65
N LYS A 121 0.47 -19.66 5.10
CA LYS A 121 0.79 -20.96 5.70
C LYS A 121 2.30 -21.21 5.80
N GLU A 122 3.02 -20.85 4.75
CA GLU A 122 4.48 -21.02 4.71
C GLU A 122 5.18 -20.01 5.61
N MET A 123 4.72 -18.76 5.65
CA MET A 123 5.26 -17.76 6.58
C MET A 123 5.07 -18.19 8.04
N ALA A 124 3.87 -18.69 8.39
CA ALA A 124 3.59 -19.20 9.72
C ALA A 124 4.52 -20.37 10.10
N ARG A 125 4.75 -21.32 9.18
CA ARG A 125 5.72 -22.41 9.39
C ARG A 125 7.13 -21.87 9.65
N ILE A 126 7.61 -20.99 8.76
CA ILE A 126 8.96 -20.42 8.85
C ILE A 126 9.19 -19.74 10.20
N VAL A 127 8.25 -18.92 10.65
CA VAL A 127 8.36 -18.20 11.93
C VAL A 127 8.25 -19.14 13.13
N ALA A 128 7.34 -20.12 13.09
CA ALA A 128 7.17 -21.09 14.17
C ALA A 128 8.43 -21.96 14.37
N GLU A 129 9.06 -22.37 13.28
CA GLU A 129 10.30 -23.15 13.28
C GLU A 129 11.56 -22.29 13.42
N ARG A 130 11.42 -20.96 13.42
CA ARG A 130 12.52 -19.97 13.41
C ARG A 130 13.52 -20.21 12.27
N ASP A 131 13.02 -20.67 11.13
CA ASP A 131 13.82 -20.92 9.92
C ASP A 131 14.07 -19.62 9.14
N TRP A 132 14.76 -18.66 9.74
CA TRP A 132 15.01 -17.34 9.14
C TRP A 132 15.76 -17.42 7.80
N GLN A 133 16.45 -18.53 7.52
CA GLN A 133 17.14 -18.72 6.24
C GLN A 133 16.19 -18.95 5.06
N ALA A 134 14.99 -19.48 5.33
CA ALA A 134 13.92 -19.60 4.32
C ALA A 134 13.33 -18.25 3.90
N LEU A 135 13.55 -17.18 4.69
CA LEU A 135 13.15 -15.83 4.32
C LEU A 135 14.14 -15.19 3.32
N PRO A 136 13.67 -14.31 2.43
CA PRO A 136 14.49 -13.35 1.70
C PRO A 136 15.51 -12.62 2.59
N ALA A 137 16.70 -12.36 2.04
CA ALA A 137 17.83 -11.80 2.78
C ALA A 137 17.51 -10.48 3.50
N ASN A 138 16.69 -9.63 2.88
CA ASN A 138 16.21 -8.35 3.42
C ASN A 138 15.21 -8.48 4.59
N MET A 139 14.69 -9.68 4.88
CA MET A 139 13.75 -9.91 5.98
C MET A 139 14.39 -10.59 7.19
N ARG A 140 15.49 -11.33 7.02
CA ARG A 140 16.01 -12.26 8.04
C ARG A 140 16.32 -11.59 9.37
N ALA A 141 17.11 -10.53 9.33
CA ALA A 141 17.53 -9.81 10.53
C ALA A 141 16.33 -9.16 11.26
N ALA A 142 15.44 -8.52 10.50
CA ALA A 142 14.25 -7.90 11.06
C ALA A 142 13.27 -8.93 11.63
N ALA A 143 13.13 -10.11 11.01
CA ALA A 143 12.31 -11.20 11.52
C ALA A 143 12.81 -11.70 12.87
N GLU A 144 14.12 -11.97 12.97
CA GLU A 144 14.75 -12.42 14.21
C GLU A 144 14.64 -11.34 15.31
N GLU A 145 14.98 -10.08 14.99
CA GLU A 145 14.91 -8.96 15.93
C GLU A 145 13.48 -8.72 16.43
N ALA A 146 12.50 -8.69 15.52
CA ALA A 146 11.09 -8.46 15.87
C ALA A 146 10.53 -9.61 16.70
N TYR A 147 10.87 -10.86 16.36
CA TYR A 147 10.46 -12.04 17.11
C TYR A 147 10.99 -12.02 18.54
N GLU A 148 12.31 -11.87 18.72
CA GLU A 148 12.94 -11.86 20.04
C GLU A 148 12.46 -10.65 20.87
N THR A 149 12.34 -9.47 20.24
CA THR A 149 11.80 -8.28 20.89
C THR A 149 10.39 -8.53 21.41
N PHE A 150 9.50 -9.07 20.58
CA PHE A 150 8.12 -9.31 20.98
C PHE A 150 8.01 -10.42 22.03
N LEU A 151 8.80 -11.48 21.89
CA LEU A 151 8.85 -12.60 22.85
C LEU A 151 9.20 -12.11 24.27
N HIS A 152 10.19 -11.23 24.38
CA HIS A 152 10.69 -10.74 25.66
C HIS A 152 9.90 -9.56 26.25
N THR A 153 9.47 -8.63 25.42
CA THR A 153 8.84 -7.37 25.89
C THR A 153 7.32 -7.40 25.84
N ARG A 154 6.74 -8.25 24.98
CA ARG A 154 5.32 -8.21 24.59
C ARG A 154 4.88 -6.86 24.02
N ASP A 155 5.82 -6.01 23.59
CA ASP A 155 5.53 -4.75 22.93
C ASP A 155 5.24 -4.99 21.44
N GLY A 156 3.96 -5.14 21.12
CA GLY A 156 3.51 -5.36 19.75
C GLY A 156 3.79 -4.16 18.82
N GLN A 157 3.88 -2.95 19.37
CA GLN A 157 4.18 -1.75 18.58
C GLN A 157 5.66 -1.73 18.17
N LEU A 158 6.56 -2.13 19.07
CA LEU A 158 7.98 -2.21 18.74
C LEU A 158 8.24 -3.31 17.70
N CYS A 159 7.55 -4.45 17.82
CA CYS A 159 7.55 -5.50 16.80
C CYS A 159 7.12 -4.97 15.43
N ASP A 160 5.98 -4.26 15.38
CA ASP A 160 5.48 -3.67 14.14
C ASP A 160 6.49 -2.74 13.50
N ILE A 161 7.12 -1.87 14.29
CA ILE A 161 8.10 -0.89 13.79
C ILE A 161 9.33 -1.54 13.17
N ILE A 162 9.87 -2.59 13.79
CA ILE A 162 11.04 -3.30 13.26
C ILE A 162 10.73 -3.86 11.87
N VAL A 163 9.57 -4.52 11.74
CA VAL A 163 9.18 -5.15 10.47
C VAL A 163 8.73 -4.12 9.43
N ASP A 164 8.00 -3.08 9.83
CA ASP A 164 7.54 -2.02 8.95
C ASP A 164 8.70 -1.22 8.37
N ARG A 165 9.69 -0.87 9.19
CA ARG A 165 10.92 -0.24 8.69
C ARG A 165 11.64 -1.12 7.68
N ALA A 166 11.79 -2.42 7.99
CA ALA A 166 12.44 -3.35 7.07
C ALA A 166 11.66 -3.48 5.74
N ALA A 167 10.34 -3.38 5.77
CA ALA A 167 9.51 -3.33 4.57
C ALA A 167 9.80 -2.09 3.72
N LEU A 168 9.88 -0.91 4.35
CA LEU A 168 10.19 0.34 3.67
C LEU A 168 11.62 0.32 3.08
N GLU A 169 12.61 -0.13 3.83
CA GLU A 169 14.00 -0.27 3.36
C GLU A 169 14.08 -1.27 2.19
N ALA A 170 13.33 -2.38 2.25
CA ALA A 170 13.24 -3.35 1.16
C ALA A 170 12.59 -2.76 -0.10
N ILE A 171 11.50 -2.02 0.05
CA ILE A 171 10.83 -1.32 -1.06
C ILE A 171 11.80 -0.32 -1.70
N TYR A 172 12.49 0.48 -0.88
CA TYR A 172 13.45 1.47 -1.35
C TYR A 172 14.59 0.85 -2.15
N ALA A 173 15.22 -0.18 -1.57
CA ALA A 173 16.36 -0.86 -2.18
C ALA A 173 16.00 -1.57 -3.48
N GLU A 174 14.76 -2.04 -3.63
CA GLU A 174 14.27 -2.62 -4.88
C GLU A 174 13.99 -1.53 -5.92
N GLY A 175 13.43 -0.40 -5.49
CA GLY A 175 13.28 0.80 -6.32
C GLY A 175 14.60 1.27 -6.93
N GLU A 176 15.63 1.45 -6.11
CA GLU A 176 16.97 1.89 -6.54
C GLU A 176 17.59 1.01 -7.64
N LYS A 177 17.32 -0.30 -7.60
CA LYS A 177 17.81 -1.26 -8.61
C LYS A 177 16.95 -1.29 -9.87
N ALA A 178 15.73 -0.77 -9.80
CA ALA A 178 14.77 -0.87 -10.89
C ALA A 178 15.20 -0.01 -12.07
N ALA A 179 15.17 -0.61 -13.27
CA ALA A 179 15.42 0.11 -14.51
C ALA A 179 14.25 1.04 -14.88
N ASP A 180 13.02 0.64 -14.57
CA ASP A 180 11.80 1.38 -14.93
C ASP A 180 11.59 2.59 -13.99
N PRO A 181 11.48 3.81 -14.53
CA PRO A 181 11.25 5.02 -13.73
C PRO A 181 10.00 4.97 -12.85
N VAL A 182 8.94 4.25 -13.25
CA VAL A 182 7.71 4.20 -12.42
C VAL A 182 7.95 3.46 -11.11
N ILE A 183 8.81 2.43 -11.12
CA ILE A 183 9.10 1.65 -9.92
C ILE A 183 9.97 2.45 -8.96
N ARG A 184 10.94 3.19 -9.49
CA ARG A 184 11.72 4.15 -8.71
C ARG A 184 10.82 5.19 -8.06
N ALA A 185 9.92 5.79 -8.82
CA ALA A 185 8.97 6.78 -8.31
C ALA A 185 8.02 6.18 -7.26
N TYR A 186 7.52 4.97 -7.48
CA TYR A 186 6.72 4.21 -6.52
C TYR A 186 7.46 4.01 -5.20
N ALA A 187 8.68 3.47 -5.25
CA ALA A 187 9.45 3.16 -4.06
C ALA A 187 9.82 4.42 -3.27
N GLU A 188 10.30 5.45 -3.96
CA GLU A 188 10.62 6.75 -3.36
C GLU A 188 9.39 7.37 -2.69
N SER A 189 8.26 7.45 -3.42
CA SER A 189 7.02 8.03 -2.89
C SER A 189 6.45 7.21 -1.73
N THR A 190 6.52 5.88 -1.78
CA THR A 190 5.98 5.01 -0.73
C THR A 190 6.73 5.21 0.57
N VAL A 191 8.06 5.23 0.53
CA VAL A 191 8.91 5.41 1.71
C VAL A 191 8.78 6.82 2.25
N ALA A 192 8.86 7.83 1.39
CA ALA A 192 8.75 9.21 1.81
C ALA A 192 7.39 9.52 2.46
N VAL A 193 6.28 9.08 1.85
CA VAL A 193 4.94 9.27 2.44
C VAL A 193 4.79 8.51 3.75
N ALA A 194 5.31 7.28 3.86
CA ALA A 194 5.29 6.53 5.11
C ALA A 194 6.05 7.28 6.23
N ASP A 195 7.24 7.80 5.93
CA ASP A 195 8.03 8.59 6.88
C ASP A 195 7.30 9.87 7.33
N ILE A 196 6.66 10.60 6.41
CA ILE A 196 5.85 11.78 6.76
C ILE A 196 4.70 11.38 7.69
N LYS A 197 4.00 10.28 7.40
CA LYS A 197 2.93 9.76 8.27
C LYS A 197 3.46 9.34 9.63
N ILE A 198 4.64 8.71 9.70
CA ILE A 198 5.32 8.37 10.94
C ILE A 198 5.62 9.64 11.75
N ALA A 199 6.13 10.69 11.13
CA ALA A 199 6.42 11.97 11.78
C ALA A 199 5.15 12.59 12.40
N VAL A 200 4.10 12.73 11.59
CA VAL A 200 2.81 13.32 12.00
C VAL A 200 2.17 12.51 13.14
N ARG A 201 2.16 11.18 13.03
CA ARG A 201 1.59 10.31 14.08
C ARG A 201 2.43 10.33 15.36
N SER A 202 3.75 10.34 15.23
CA SER A 202 4.67 10.35 16.37
C SER A 202 4.60 11.66 17.16
N GLN A 203 4.43 12.79 16.46
CA GLN A 203 4.19 14.08 17.08
C GLN A 203 2.90 14.05 17.92
N LYS A 204 1.79 13.54 17.36
CA LYS A 204 0.50 13.42 18.08
C LYS A 204 0.53 12.46 19.27
N THR A 205 1.39 11.45 19.21
CA THR A 205 1.50 10.41 20.26
C THR A 205 2.70 10.64 21.19
N ALA A 206 3.34 11.80 21.12
CA ALA A 206 4.46 12.21 21.96
C ALA A 206 5.60 11.17 22.05
N LYS A 207 5.95 10.56 20.92
CA LYS A 207 7.03 9.56 20.84
C LYS A 207 8.42 10.21 20.93
N SER A 208 9.40 9.46 21.44
CA SER A 208 10.78 9.93 21.60
C SER A 208 11.51 10.02 20.26
N LEU A 209 12.58 10.82 20.19
CA LEU A 209 13.43 10.93 18.99
C LEU A 209 13.90 9.57 18.47
N GLU A 210 14.35 8.73 19.40
CA GLU A 210 14.90 7.40 19.11
C GLU A 210 13.84 6.51 18.47
N PHE A 211 12.61 6.55 19.00
CA PHE A 211 11.50 5.79 18.44
C PHE A 211 11.17 6.23 17.01
N ILE A 212 11.13 7.54 16.76
CA ILE A 212 10.83 8.09 15.44
C ILE A 212 11.90 7.67 14.43
N LYS A 213 13.18 7.84 14.78
CA LYS A 213 14.31 7.44 13.93
C LYS A 213 14.34 5.93 13.69
N ARG A 214 13.89 5.13 14.66
CA ARG A 214 13.81 3.66 14.51
C ARG A 214 12.66 3.23 13.60
N ALA A 215 11.58 4.02 13.50
CA ALA A 215 10.45 3.72 12.64
C ALA A 215 10.62 4.18 11.18
N MET A 216 11.40 5.23 10.94
CA MET A 216 11.61 5.77 9.60
C MET A 216 12.66 4.98 8.80
N ALA A 217 12.52 5.02 7.47
CA ALA A 217 13.46 4.44 6.53
C ALA A 217 14.05 5.52 5.60
N PRO A 218 15.37 5.52 5.35
CA PRO A 218 15.99 6.55 4.54
C PRO A 218 15.49 6.55 3.08
N CYS A 219 15.26 7.74 2.54
CA CYS A 219 14.97 7.98 1.12
C CYS A 219 15.69 9.25 0.63
N ALA A 220 15.72 9.50 -0.67
CA ALA A 220 16.50 10.60 -1.26
C ALA A 220 15.83 11.96 -1.02
N SER A 221 14.50 12.00 -1.00
CA SER A 221 13.72 13.23 -0.92
C SER A 221 13.57 13.78 0.50
N LEU A 222 13.79 12.97 1.55
CA LEU A 222 13.62 13.35 2.94
C LEU A 222 14.83 12.98 3.81
N SER A 223 15.20 13.87 4.72
CA SER A 223 16.15 13.59 5.79
C SER A 223 15.41 13.07 7.02
N VAL A 224 15.64 11.79 7.37
CA VAL A 224 15.14 11.16 8.60
C VAL A 224 15.49 12.00 9.84
N GLU A 225 16.71 12.54 9.90
CA GLU A 225 17.17 13.34 11.03
C GLU A 225 16.39 14.64 11.19
N ARG A 226 16.24 15.40 10.10
CA ARG A 226 15.52 16.68 10.11
C ARG A 226 14.03 16.48 10.35
N LEU A 227 13.42 15.51 9.66
CA LEU A 227 11.99 15.20 9.82
C LEU A 227 11.68 14.69 11.24
N SER A 228 12.53 13.83 11.81
CA SER A 228 12.36 13.37 13.20
C SER A 228 12.48 14.52 14.20
N SER A 229 13.41 15.45 13.97
CA SER A 229 13.59 16.63 14.83
C SER A 229 12.41 17.60 14.71
N ALA A 230 11.89 17.79 13.50
CA ALA A 230 10.67 18.56 13.25
C ALA A 230 9.47 17.95 13.99
N ALA A 231 9.31 16.62 13.93
CA ALA A 231 8.23 15.91 14.64
C ALA A 231 8.26 16.12 16.16
N LEU A 232 9.43 16.26 16.77
CA LEU A 232 9.55 16.61 18.19
C LEU A 232 9.24 18.07 18.49
N SER A 233 9.54 18.95 17.54
CA SER A 233 9.39 20.39 17.70
C SER A 233 7.93 20.84 17.56
N GLY A 234 7.10 20.05 16.87
CA GLY A 234 5.65 20.25 16.78
C GLY A 234 5.14 20.20 15.34
N MET A 235 3.82 20.32 15.19
CA MET A 235 3.18 20.22 13.87
C MET A 235 3.64 21.33 12.91
N ASP A 236 3.83 22.56 13.40
CA ASP A 236 4.28 23.68 12.58
C ASP A 236 5.68 23.42 12.00
N ALA A 237 6.59 22.86 12.80
CA ALA A 237 7.92 22.49 12.34
C ALA A 237 7.89 21.36 11.29
N ILE A 238 6.96 20.41 11.41
CA ILE A 238 6.73 19.40 10.34
C ILE A 238 6.31 20.11 9.05
N CYS A 239 5.33 21.02 9.13
CA CYS A 239 4.84 21.75 7.96
C CYS A 239 5.94 22.57 7.30
N GLU A 240 6.70 23.36 8.07
CA GLU A 240 7.84 24.14 7.57
C GLU A 240 8.91 23.26 6.90
N TYR A 241 9.19 22.10 7.48
CA TYR A 241 10.12 21.15 6.87
C TYR A 241 9.60 20.64 5.53
N LEU A 242 8.32 20.23 5.45
CA LEU A 242 7.72 19.71 4.22
C LEU A 242 7.65 20.75 3.11
N GLU A 243 7.39 22.02 3.43
CA GLU A 243 7.41 23.13 2.48
C GLU A 243 8.75 23.30 1.76
N GLY A 244 9.85 22.91 2.41
CA GLY A 244 11.19 22.91 1.83
C GLY A 244 11.54 21.68 0.97
N THR A 245 10.57 20.78 0.72
CA THR A 245 10.78 19.51 0.00
C THR A 245 9.82 19.38 -1.18
N ALA A 246 9.90 18.26 -1.91
CA ALA A 246 8.93 17.91 -2.95
C ALA A 246 7.50 17.67 -2.41
N TYR A 247 7.32 17.62 -1.09
CA TYR A 247 6.06 17.30 -0.41
C TYR A 247 5.38 18.52 0.24
N ALA A 248 5.61 19.72 -0.27
CA ALA A 248 5.01 20.96 0.24
C ALA A 248 3.47 20.88 0.33
N GLY A 249 2.80 20.23 -0.63
CA GLY A 249 1.35 20.01 -0.58
C GLY A 249 0.87 19.22 0.65
N GLY A 250 1.75 18.42 1.27
CA GLY A 250 1.46 17.72 2.52
C GLY A 250 1.32 18.67 3.70
N ALA A 251 2.10 19.76 3.72
CA ALA A 251 1.96 20.83 4.72
C ALA A 251 0.62 21.57 4.57
N GLU A 252 0.24 21.91 3.35
CA GLU A 252 -1.06 22.53 3.05
C GLU A 252 -2.21 21.63 3.52
N ALA A 253 -2.17 20.34 3.17
CA ALA A 253 -3.18 19.37 3.58
C ALA A 253 -3.23 19.17 5.11
N LEU A 254 -2.10 19.18 5.80
CA LEU A 254 -2.03 19.11 7.28
C LEU A 254 -2.72 20.30 7.95
N ARG A 255 -2.60 21.50 7.38
CA ARG A 255 -3.25 22.71 7.89
C ARG A 255 -4.75 22.71 7.65
N GLU A 256 -5.21 22.08 6.56
CA GLU A 256 -6.64 21.92 6.28
C GLU A 256 -7.28 20.96 7.28
N SER A 257 -6.86 19.69 7.33
CA SER A 257 -7.36 18.71 8.30
C SER A 257 -6.57 17.38 8.27
N PRO A 258 -6.68 16.53 9.31
CA PRO A 258 -6.14 15.17 9.27
C PRO A 258 -6.68 14.33 8.09
N SER A 259 -7.97 14.50 7.74
CA SER A 259 -8.58 13.79 6.60
C SER A 259 -7.99 14.25 5.26
N ALA A 260 -7.79 15.56 5.10
CA ALA A 260 -7.17 16.11 3.89
C ALA A 260 -5.73 15.62 3.74
N PHE A 261 -4.96 15.54 4.83
CA PHE A 261 -3.61 14.98 4.82
C PHE A 261 -3.56 13.50 4.43
N GLU A 262 -4.44 12.65 5.01
CA GLU A 262 -4.50 11.24 4.63
C GLU A 262 -4.87 11.06 3.15
N ARG A 263 -5.83 11.85 2.66
CA ARG A 263 -6.20 11.88 1.23
C ARG A 263 -5.02 12.32 0.35
N TRP A 264 -4.29 13.36 0.75
CA TRP A 264 -3.12 13.84 0.03
C TRP A 264 -2.02 12.77 -0.04
N CYS A 265 -1.77 12.05 1.07
CA CYS A 265 -0.82 10.94 1.12
C CYS A 265 -1.20 9.84 0.14
N ASP A 266 -2.46 9.42 0.15
CA ASP A 266 -2.97 8.37 -0.72
C ASP A 266 -2.92 8.80 -2.21
N ASN A 267 -3.08 10.09 -2.50
CA ASN A 267 -3.01 10.64 -3.85
C ASN A 267 -1.57 10.76 -4.40
N GLN A 268 -0.54 10.79 -3.56
CA GLN A 268 0.87 10.87 -4.04
C GLN A 268 1.23 9.72 -4.97
N LEU A 269 0.74 8.52 -4.63
CA LEU A 269 0.92 7.33 -5.45
C LEU A 269 0.23 7.47 -6.82
N MET A 270 -0.95 8.11 -6.86
CA MET A 270 -1.67 8.35 -8.12
C MET A 270 -0.93 9.34 -9.01
N GLU A 271 -0.40 10.42 -8.44
CA GLU A 271 0.45 11.38 -9.17
C GLU A 271 1.68 10.72 -9.79
N ALA A 272 2.34 9.81 -9.05
CA ALA A 272 3.52 9.09 -9.54
C ALA A 272 3.23 8.19 -10.76
N ILE A 273 2.02 7.62 -10.85
CA ILE A 273 1.66 6.67 -11.92
C ILE A 273 0.90 7.32 -13.09
N LYS A 274 0.27 8.49 -12.91
CA LYS A 274 -0.51 9.20 -13.96
C LYS A 274 0.24 9.35 -15.30
N PRO A 275 1.55 9.68 -15.34
CA PRO A 275 2.29 9.79 -16.60
C PRO A 275 2.31 8.50 -17.43
N GLN A 276 2.13 7.33 -16.80
CA GLN A 276 2.13 6.05 -17.51
C GLN A 276 0.94 5.89 -18.45
N LYS A 277 -0.10 6.73 -18.37
CA LYS A 277 -1.20 6.80 -19.37
C LYS A 277 -0.70 7.01 -20.80
N TYR A 278 0.45 7.65 -20.96
CA TYR A 278 0.99 8.05 -22.26
C TYR A 278 2.20 7.21 -22.69
N ASN A 279 2.59 6.20 -21.93
CA ASN A 279 3.74 5.34 -22.24
C ASN A 279 3.27 4.03 -22.93
N PRO A 280 3.60 3.80 -24.21
CA PRO A 280 3.11 2.63 -24.94
C PRO A 280 4.06 1.41 -24.93
N PHE A 281 5.33 1.57 -24.53
CA PHE A 281 6.38 0.57 -24.80
C PHE A 281 7.20 0.11 -23.58
N SER A 282 6.83 0.52 -22.35
CA SER A 282 7.46 0.03 -21.12
C SER A 282 6.55 -0.90 -20.31
N ALA A 283 7.08 -1.46 -19.21
CA ALA A 283 6.28 -2.18 -18.23
C ALA A 283 5.47 -1.22 -17.33
N GLY A 284 5.73 0.08 -17.42
CA GLY A 284 5.12 1.12 -16.60
C GLY A 284 3.58 1.10 -16.56
N PRO A 285 2.87 0.94 -17.68
CA PRO A 285 1.41 0.81 -17.67
C PRO A 285 0.89 -0.39 -16.87
N LEU A 286 1.62 -1.52 -16.85
CA LEU A 286 1.22 -2.70 -16.07
C LEU A 286 1.31 -2.40 -14.57
N VAL A 287 2.40 -1.76 -14.13
CA VAL A 287 2.60 -1.34 -12.74
C VAL A 287 1.55 -0.31 -12.33
N ALA A 288 1.32 0.70 -13.16
CA ALA A 288 0.30 1.72 -12.94
C ALA A 288 -1.11 1.10 -12.82
N TYR A 289 -1.44 0.12 -13.65
CA TYR A 289 -2.72 -0.58 -13.60
C TYR A 289 -2.96 -1.31 -12.26
N VAL A 290 -1.95 -2.04 -11.76
CA VAL A 290 -2.04 -2.71 -10.44
C VAL A 290 -2.28 -1.68 -9.35
N LEU A 291 -1.44 -0.64 -9.29
CA LEU A 291 -1.54 0.42 -8.28
C LEU A 291 -2.88 1.15 -8.35
N ALA A 292 -3.38 1.41 -9.56
CA ALA A 292 -4.69 1.99 -9.79
C ALA A 292 -5.82 1.10 -9.29
N ARG A 293 -5.73 -0.24 -9.44
CA ARG A 293 -6.74 -1.18 -8.89
C ARG A 293 -6.69 -1.27 -7.40
N GLU A 294 -5.50 -1.30 -6.81
CA GLU A 294 -5.38 -1.30 -5.36
C GLU A 294 -5.97 -0.01 -4.75
N ASN A 295 -5.73 1.14 -5.37
CA ASN A 295 -6.34 2.41 -4.95
C ASN A 295 -7.87 2.40 -5.06
N GLU A 296 -8.39 1.86 -6.17
CA GLU A 296 -9.83 1.73 -6.36
C GLU A 296 -10.46 0.77 -5.33
N ILE A 297 -9.90 -0.41 -5.13
CA ILE A 297 -10.34 -1.39 -4.14
C ILE A 297 -10.35 -0.76 -2.74
N LYS A 298 -9.29 -0.02 -2.38
CA LYS A 298 -9.23 0.72 -1.10
C LYS A 298 -10.34 1.78 -1.01
N THR A 299 -10.69 2.43 -2.11
CA THR A 299 -11.72 3.49 -2.12
C THR A 299 -13.13 2.92 -2.05
N VAL A 300 -13.40 1.85 -2.81
CA VAL A 300 -14.66 1.11 -2.71
C VAL A 300 -14.85 0.54 -1.31
N ARG A 301 -13.80 -0.02 -0.69
CA ARG A 301 -13.83 -0.48 0.71
C ARG A 301 -14.27 0.64 1.66
N ILE A 302 -13.70 1.84 1.53
CA ILE A 302 -14.10 2.99 2.35
C ILE A 302 -15.58 3.30 2.18
N ILE A 303 -16.07 3.35 0.93
CA ILE A 303 -17.49 3.65 0.66
C ILE A 303 -18.40 2.57 1.27
N LEU A 304 -18.08 1.29 1.08
CA LEU A 304 -18.85 0.17 1.62
C LEU A 304 -18.86 0.17 3.14
N THR A 305 -17.69 0.32 3.79
CA THR A 305 -17.61 0.41 5.25
C THR A 305 -18.38 1.62 5.77
N ALA A 306 -18.28 2.77 5.11
CA ALA A 306 -19.01 3.96 5.52
C ALA A 306 -20.52 3.80 5.36
N ARG A 307 -20.99 3.12 4.30
CA ARG A 307 -22.40 2.79 4.08
C ARG A 307 -22.91 1.80 5.13
N LEU A 308 -22.13 0.79 5.47
CA LEU A 308 -22.45 -0.17 6.54
C LEU A 308 -22.59 0.52 7.91
N ASN A 309 -21.81 1.58 8.15
CA ASN A 309 -21.85 2.37 9.39
C ASN A 309 -22.75 3.62 9.28
N GLU A 310 -23.58 3.72 8.23
CA GLU A 310 -24.55 4.81 8.02
C GLU A 310 -23.94 6.23 8.05
N LEU A 311 -22.68 6.37 7.61
CA LEU A 311 -22.01 7.66 7.62
C LEU A 311 -22.62 8.64 6.59
N PRO A 312 -22.72 9.94 6.95
CA PRO A 312 -23.16 10.99 6.03
C PRO A 312 -22.28 11.05 4.77
N GLU A 313 -22.90 11.37 3.63
CA GLU A 313 -22.21 11.43 2.33
C GLU A 313 -21.03 12.41 2.32
N GLU A 314 -21.15 13.55 2.99
CA GLU A 314 -20.08 14.55 3.10
C GLU A 314 -18.81 13.96 3.74
N GLN A 315 -18.96 13.18 4.82
CA GLN A 315 -17.83 12.54 5.50
C GLN A 315 -17.17 11.45 4.65
N ILE A 316 -17.93 10.84 3.74
CA ILE A 316 -17.40 9.87 2.77
C ILE A 316 -16.63 10.60 1.69
N ARG A 317 -17.21 11.67 1.14
CA ARG A 317 -16.61 12.46 0.07
C ARG A 317 -15.26 13.04 0.47
N GLU A 318 -15.11 13.47 1.72
CA GLU A 318 -13.81 13.94 2.25
C GLU A 318 -12.70 12.88 2.18
N ARG A 319 -13.06 11.60 2.22
CA ARG A 319 -12.13 10.45 2.25
C ARG A 319 -11.93 9.80 0.89
N ILE A 320 -12.56 10.32 -0.17
CA ILE A 320 -12.40 9.78 -1.52
C ILE A 320 -11.08 10.22 -2.11
N ARG A 321 -10.38 9.23 -2.66
CA ARG A 321 -9.10 9.39 -3.31
C ARG A 321 -9.28 9.79 -4.76
N GLU A 322 -8.22 10.35 -5.34
CA GLU A 322 -8.16 10.56 -6.78
C GLU A 322 -8.14 9.22 -7.52
N MET A 323 -8.96 9.13 -8.56
CA MET A 323 -9.00 7.96 -9.43
C MET A 323 -7.95 8.08 -10.52
N TYR A 324 -7.44 6.92 -10.95
CA TYR A 324 -6.47 6.89 -12.01
C TYR A 324 -7.08 7.35 -13.34
N VAL A 325 -8.32 6.98 -13.67
CA VAL A 325 -9.00 7.34 -14.93
C VAL A 325 -9.81 8.60 -14.80
#